data_AF-A0AAN5BNY3-F1
#
_entry.id   AF-A0AAN5BNY3-F1
#
_cell.length_a   1.000
_cell.length_b   1.000
_cell.length_c   1.000
_cell.angle_alpha   90.00
_cell.angle_beta   90.00
_cell.angle_gamma   90.00
#
_symmetry.space_group_name_H-M   'P 1'
#
loop_
_entity.id
_entity.type
_entity.pdbx_description
1 polymer ?
#
loop_
_entity_poly.entity_id
_entity_poly.type
_entity_poly.pdbx_seq_one_letter_code
_entity_poly.pdbx_strand_id
1 'polypeptide(L)'
;MPATEPPQLKDEYEFVRRWKSPLAKKGSSWKGKLRFGLSSTFTTRFCGTPHEVRNVPRFSYSDPKYAPSRPRFIRDTALTVLLCYLILDAMDEGADPAMVHEYFSEQNIPFFRRFHDISGNEILMRASGGIGVILGLMCSQGGFYNLFALISNVLGLSAPKDWPPFYGSPLEAYSLRRFWG
;
A
#
# COMPACT_ATOMS: atom_id res chain seq x y z
N MET A 1 -20.00 56.13 15.58
CA MET A 1 -20.16 55.74 14.17
C MET A 1 -19.70 54.30 14.03
N PRO A 2 -20.54 53.35 13.63
CA PRO A 2 -20.11 51.96 13.49
C PRO A 2 -19.24 51.84 12.23
N ALA A 3 -18.05 51.27 12.38
CA ALA A 3 -17.13 51.03 11.27
C ALA A 3 -17.81 50.07 10.27
N THR A 4 -18.07 50.57 9.07
CA THR A 4 -18.52 49.76 7.94
C THR A 4 -17.40 48.83 7.54
N GLU A 5 -17.56 47.53 7.83
CA GLU A 5 -16.63 46.49 7.37
C GLU A 5 -16.46 46.54 5.84
N PRO A 6 -15.23 46.40 5.32
CA PRO A 6 -14.97 46.45 3.89
C PRO A 6 -15.67 45.28 3.18
N PRO A 7 -16.33 45.53 2.02
CA PRO A 7 -17.19 44.55 1.35
C PRO A 7 -16.50 43.21 1.05
N GLN A 8 -15.21 43.27 0.70
CA GLN A 8 -14.36 42.12 0.39
C GLN A 8 -14.27 41.10 1.54
N LEU A 9 -14.28 41.57 2.79
CA LEU A 9 -14.14 40.70 3.96
C LEU A 9 -15.43 39.92 4.22
N LYS A 10 -16.60 40.56 4.00
CA LYS A 10 -17.90 39.88 4.10
C LYS A 10 -18.06 38.81 3.03
N ASP A 11 -17.63 39.08 1.81
CA ASP A 11 -17.69 38.13 0.70
C ASP A 11 -16.77 36.91 0.97
N GLU A 12 -15.61 37.12 1.56
CA GLU A 12 -14.70 36.04 1.96
C GLU A 12 -15.26 35.21 3.13
N TYR A 13 -15.83 35.86 4.15
CA TYR A 13 -16.52 35.16 5.25
C TYR A 13 -17.76 34.41 4.76
N GLU A 14 -18.57 34.98 3.88
CA GLU A 14 -19.72 34.31 3.27
C GLU A 14 -19.29 33.17 2.35
N PHE A 15 -18.21 33.33 1.58
CA PHE A 15 -17.63 32.28 0.75
C PHE A 15 -17.14 31.09 1.58
N VAL A 16 -16.42 31.36 2.69
CA VAL A 16 -15.97 30.32 3.64
C VAL A 16 -17.15 29.67 4.36
N ARG A 17 -18.20 30.44 4.69
CA ARG A 17 -19.44 29.92 5.31
C ARG A 17 -20.26 29.08 4.33
N ARG A 18 -20.27 29.42 3.04
CA ARG A 18 -20.92 28.70 1.94
C ARG A 18 -20.16 27.44 1.53
N TRP A 19 -18.83 27.40 1.74
CA TRP A 19 -17.98 26.23 1.53
C TRP A 19 -18.08 25.16 2.63
N LYS A 20 -18.72 25.48 3.77
CA LYS A 20 -19.23 24.45 4.69
C LYS A 20 -20.42 23.77 4.02
N SER A 21 -20.09 22.83 3.14
CA SER A 21 -20.97 22.05 2.28
C SER A 21 -22.29 21.62 2.95
N PRO A 22 -23.39 21.49 2.19
CA PRO A 22 -24.66 20.93 2.66
C PRO A 22 -24.60 19.46 3.14
N LEU A 23 -23.41 18.82 3.11
CA LEU A 23 -23.24 17.40 3.45
C LEU A 23 -23.40 17.12 4.96
N ALA A 24 -23.49 18.15 5.81
CA ALA A 24 -23.54 18.00 7.26
C ALA A 24 -24.94 17.76 7.87
N LYS A 25 -26.01 17.62 7.07
CA LYS A 25 -27.36 17.35 7.61
C LYS A 25 -28.13 16.31 6.79
N LYS A 26 -27.65 15.07 6.78
CA LYS A 26 -28.53 13.90 6.62
C LYS A 26 -28.25 13.00 7.80
N GLY A 27 -29.24 12.79 8.68
CA GLY A 27 -29.08 12.04 9.92
C GLY A 27 -28.40 10.69 9.65
N SER A 28 -27.10 10.61 9.91
CA SER A 28 -26.34 9.40 9.65
C SER A 28 -26.77 8.38 10.71
N SER A 29 -27.58 7.40 10.30
CA SER A 29 -27.94 6.25 11.13
C SER A 29 -26.72 5.72 11.88
N TRP A 30 -26.87 5.30 13.13
CA TRP A 30 -25.78 4.72 13.93
C TRP A 30 -25.04 3.59 13.19
N LYS A 31 -25.77 2.82 12.36
CA LYS A 31 -25.18 1.83 11.44
C LYS A 31 -24.19 2.44 10.44
N GLY A 32 -24.51 3.62 9.91
CA GLY A 32 -23.61 4.37 9.01
C GLY A 32 -22.37 4.89 9.73
N LYS A 33 -22.51 5.35 10.97
CA LYS A 33 -21.37 5.78 11.81
C LYS A 33 -20.45 4.61 12.17
N LEU A 34 -21.03 3.47 12.56
CA LEU A 34 -20.26 2.25 12.82
C LEU A 34 -19.57 1.73 11.56
N ARG A 35 -20.28 1.67 10.43
CA ARG A 35 -19.70 1.25 9.16
C ARG A 35 -18.56 2.17 8.74
N PHE A 36 -18.72 3.48 8.90
CA PHE A 36 -17.65 4.45 8.65
C PHE A 36 -16.48 4.23 9.61
N GLY A 37 -16.73 4.09 10.93
CA GLY A 37 -15.69 3.84 11.92
C GLY A 37 -14.90 2.56 11.64
N LEU A 38 -15.60 1.45 11.39
CA LEU A 38 -14.98 0.17 11.00
C LEU A 38 -14.19 0.32 9.70
N SER A 39 -14.75 1.02 8.69
CA SER A 39 -14.03 1.27 7.45
C SER A 39 -12.76 2.09 7.72
N SER A 40 -12.82 3.17 8.49
CA SER A 40 -11.65 3.99 8.82
C SER A 40 -10.57 3.25 9.60
N THR A 41 -10.95 2.28 10.43
CA THR A 41 -9.98 1.44 11.17
C THR A 41 -9.33 0.39 10.26
N PHE A 42 -10.09 -0.21 9.35
CA PHE A 42 -9.64 -1.38 8.56
C PHE A 42 -9.28 -1.07 7.10
N THR A 43 -9.59 0.12 6.59
CA THR A 43 -9.15 0.60 5.27
C THR A 43 -8.39 1.91 5.40
N THR A 44 -7.10 1.87 5.04
CA THR A 44 -6.25 3.07 4.99
C THR A 44 -6.38 3.82 3.67
N ARG A 45 -6.89 3.16 2.62
CA ARG A 45 -6.95 3.71 1.25
C ARG A 45 -8.32 4.18 0.83
N PHE A 46 -9.37 3.85 1.59
CA PHE A 46 -10.76 4.29 1.34
C PHE A 46 -11.22 4.10 -0.12
N CYS A 47 -10.78 3.00 -0.75
CA CYS A 47 -11.01 2.70 -2.15
C CYS A 47 -12.50 2.77 -2.52
N GLY A 48 -12.82 3.42 -3.63
CA GLY A 48 -14.18 3.57 -4.15
C GLY A 48 -15.05 4.57 -3.39
N THR A 49 -14.47 5.38 -2.48
CA THR A 49 -15.20 6.42 -1.72
C THR A 49 -14.75 7.83 -2.10
N PRO A 50 -15.52 8.89 -1.76
CA PRO A 50 -15.08 10.28 -1.96
C PRO A 50 -13.80 10.66 -1.21
N HIS A 51 -13.36 9.83 -0.27
CA HIS A 51 -12.15 10.04 0.53
C HIS A 51 -11.01 9.10 0.11
N GLU A 52 -11.10 8.50 -1.08
CA GLU A 52 -10.03 7.66 -1.64
C GLU A 52 -8.70 8.41 -1.66
N VAL A 53 -7.64 7.74 -1.21
CA VAL A 53 -6.29 8.29 -1.21
C VAL A 53 -5.83 8.52 -2.65
N ARG A 54 -5.09 9.61 -2.89
CA ARG A 54 -4.57 9.91 -4.21
C ARG A 54 -3.62 8.80 -4.69
N ASN A 55 -3.61 8.54 -5.99
CA ASN A 55 -2.72 7.57 -6.66
C ASN A 55 -2.92 6.10 -6.24
N VAL A 56 -4.13 5.70 -5.86
CA VAL A 56 -4.45 4.27 -5.72
C VAL A 56 -4.22 3.55 -7.07
N PRO A 57 -3.43 2.45 -7.09
CA PRO A 57 -3.21 1.68 -8.30
C PRO A 57 -4.50 1.18 -8.92
N ARG A 58 -4.57 1.18 -10.26
CA ARG A 58 -5.76 0.74 -11.01
C ARG A 58 -5.54 -0.65 -11.58
N PHE A 59 -6.63 -1.40 -11.77
CA PHE A 59 -6.58 -2.70 -12.46
C PHE A 59 -6.20 -2.59 -13.94
N SER A 60 -6.55 -1.47 -14.58
CA SER A 60 -6.18 -1.17 -15.97
C SER A 60 -5.87 0.32 -16.11
N TYR A 61 -4.78 0.62 -16.83
CA TYR A 61 -4.45 2.00 -17.21
C TYR A 61 -5.28 2.49 -18.40
N SER A 62 -5.73 1.57 -19.27
CA SER A 62 -6.53 1.90 -20.46
C SER A 62 -8.01 2.15 -20.11
N ASP A 63 -8.54 1.39 -19.15
CA ASP A 63 -9.91 1.56 -18.65
C ASP A 63 -9.89 1.81 -17.13
N PRO A 64 -10.00 3.07 -16.69
CA PRO A 64 -10.01 3.44 -15.27
C PRO A 64 -11.16 2.84 -14.46
N LYS A 65 -12.25 2.41 -15.11
CA LYS A 65 -13.42 1.83 -14.44
C LYS A 65 -13.41 0.30 -14.45
N TYR A 66 -12.44 -0.30 -15.12
CA TYR A 66 -12.32 -1.75 -15.20
C TYR A 66 -12.09 -2.35 -13.81
N ALA A 67 -12.91 -3.35 -13.48
CA ALA A 67 -12.69 -4.25 -12.36
C ALA A 67 -12.83 -5.69 -12.87
N PRO A 68 -11.96 -6.62 -12.43
CA PRO A 68 -12.05 -8.01 -12.85
C PRO A 68 -13.34 -8.66 -12.35
N SER A 69 -13.81 -9.67 -13.07
CA SER A 69 -14.90 -10.52 -12.59
C SER A 69 -14.45 -11.29 -11.34
N ARG A 70 -15.41 -11.59 -10.44
CA ARG A 70 -15.14 -12.30 -9.19
C ARG A 70 -14.33 -13.61 -9.36
N PRO A 71 -14.66 -14.53 -10.28
CA PRO A 71 -13.88 -15.76 -10.44
C PRO A 71 -12.46 -15.50 -10.97
N ARG A 72 -12.29 -14.52 -11.88
CA ARG A 72 -10.97 -14.14 -12.39
C ARG A 72 -10.12 -13.54 -11.27
N PHE A 73 -10.69 -12.63 -10.49
CA PHE A 73 -10.02 -12.02 -9.34
C PHE A 73 -9.57 -13.09 -8.33
N ILE A 74 -10.49 -13.97 -7.90
CA ILE A 74 -10.18 -15.05 -6.94
C ILE A 74 -9.02 -15.91 -7.44
N ARG A 75 -9.03 -16.32 -8.72
CA ARG A 75 -7.94 -17.10 -9.31
C ARG A 75 -6.61 -16.34 -9.26
N ASP A 76 -6.59 -15.10 -9.75
CA ASP A 76 -5.35 -14.31 -9.88
C ASP A 76 -4.78 -13.96 -8.49
N THR A 77 -5.65 -13.64 -7.53
CA THR A 77 -5.28 -13.39 -6.14
C THR A 77 -4.78 -14.66 -5.46
N ALA A 78 -5.42 -15.82 -5.67
CA ALA A 78 -4.95 -17.10 -5.12
C ALA A 78 -3.57 -17.49 -5.67
N LEU A 79 -3.33 -17.30 -6.98
CA LEU A 79 -2.01 -17.51 -7.57
C LEU A 79 -0.97 -16.56 -6.96
N THR A 80 -1.33 -15.29 -6.74
CA THR A 80 -0.44 -14.32 -6.09
C THR A 80 -0.08 -14.75 -4.67
N VAL A 81 -1.07 -15.15 -3.86
CA VAL A 81 -0.85 -15.63 -2.48
C VAL A 81 0.04 -16.87 -2.48
N LEU A 82 -0.21 -17.83 -3.39
CA LEU A 82 0.61 -19.03 -3.53
C LEU A 82 2.05 -18.68 -3.90
N LEU A 83 2.27 -17.80 -4.88
CA LEU A 83 3.60 -17.35 -5.27
C LEU A 83 4.33 -16.64 -4.13
N CYS A 84 3.66 -15.74 -3.42
CA CYS A 84 4.25 -15.08 -2.24
C CYS A 84 4.64 -16.08 -1.17
N TYR A 85 3.80 -17.09 -0.90
CA TYR A 85 4.11 -18.15 0.05
C TYR A 85 5.33 -18.96 -0.37
N LEU A 86 5.36 -19.44 -1.63
CA LEU A 86 6.49 -20.23 -2.15
C LEU A 86 7.80 -19.45 -2.16
N ILE A 87 7.77 -18.14 -2.45
CA ILE A 87 8.97 -17.30 -2.38
C ILE A 87 9.47 -17.19 -0.94
N LEU A 88 8.57 -16.95 0.02
CA LEU A 88 8.95 -16.85 1.43
C LEU A 88 9.47 -18.18 1.98
N ASP A 89 8.87 -19.30 1.58
CA ASP A 89 9.29 -20.66 1.94
C ASP A 89 10.69 -20.97 1.38
N ALA A 90 10.93 -20.69 0.09
CA ALA A 90 12.24 -20.86 -0.52
C ALA A 90 13.32 -19.95 0.10
N MET A 91 12.94 -18.75 0.55
CA MET A 91 13.86 -17.86 1.27
C MET A 91 14.22 -18.39 2.65
N ASP A 92 13.28 -19.02 3.35
CA ASP A 92 13.51 -19.63 4.66
C ASP A 92 14.43 -20.85 4.53
N GLU A 93 14.18 -21.71 3.53
CA GLU A 93 15.03 -22.87 3.23
C GLU A 93 16.46 -22.44 2.79
N GLY A 94 16.57 -21.35 2.03
CA GLY A 94 17.85 -20.82 1.55
C GLY A 94 18.70 -20.12 2.62
N ALA A 95 18.19 -19.91 3.83
CA ALA A 95 18.88 -19.20 4.90
C ALA A 95 19.82 -20.11 5.71
N ASP A 96 20.90 -20.58 5.09
CA ASP A 96 21.92 -21.41 5.76
C ASP A 96 22.58 -20.63 6.93
N PRO A 97 22.46 -21.11 8.19
CA PRO A 97 23.06 -20.46 9.36
C PRO A 97 24.58 -20.26 9.25
N ALA A 98 25.30 -21.17 8.58
CA ALA A 98 26.74 -21.06 8.40
C ALA A 98 27.11 -19.87 7.51
N MET A 99 26.42 -19.73 6.37
CA MET A 99 26.56 -18.59 5.46
C MET A 99 26.16 -17.27 6.14
N VAL A 100 25.08 -17.29 6.95
CA VAL A 100 24.64 -16.10 7.68
C VAL A 100 25.72 -15.65 8.66
N HIS A 101 26.29 -16.58 9.43
CA HIS A 101 27.35 -16.27 10.38
C HIS A 101 28.63 -15.77 9.68
N GLU A 102 29.01 -16.40 8.56
CA GLU A 102 30.21 -16.04 7.80
C GLU A 102 30.12 -14.61 7.23
N TYR A 103 29.01 -14.26 6.59
CA TYR A 103 28.90 -13.01 5.83
C TYR A 103 28.17 -11.87 6.57
N PHE A 104 27.28 -12.18 7.53
CA PHE A 104 26.46 -11.19 8.24
C PHE A 104 26.78 -11.05 9.74
N SER A 105 27.96 -11.52 10.18
CA SER A 105 28.45 -11.28 11.55
C SER A 105 28.79 -9.82 11.82
N GLU A 106 28.82 -9.43 13.09
CA GLU A 106 29.04 -8.03 13.53
C GLU A 106 30.32 -7.42 12.97
N GLN A 107 31.38 -8.22 12.86
CA GLN A 107 32.65 -7.82 12.28
C GLN A 107 32.54 -7.36 10.82
N ASN A 108 31.56 -7.87 10.06
CA ASN A 108 31.31 -7.53 8.66
C ASN A 108 30.33 -6.35 8.49
N ILE A 109 29.80 -5.76 9.57
CA ILE A 109 28.93 -4.58 9.45
C ILE A 109 29.68 -3.38 8.84
N PRO A 110 30.91 -3.01 9.28
CA PRO A 110 31.58 -1.80 8.80
C PRO A 110 32.09 -1.96 7.36
N PHE A 111 31.44 -1.28 6.41
CA PHE A 111 31.87 -1.30 5.00
C PHE A 111 33.04 -0.35 4.74
N PHE A 112 32.88 0.95 5.02
CA PHE A 112 33.89 1.97 4.64
C PHE A 112 35.22 1.83 5.38
N ARG A 113 35.21 1.33 6.62
CA ARG A 113 36.42 1.14 7.43
C ARG A 113 37.27 -0.04 6.94
N ARG A 114 36.65 -1.02 6.29
CA ARG A 114 37.28 -2.26 5.81
C ARG A 114 37.32 -2.34 4.28
N PHE A 115 37.19 -1.23 3.56
CA PHE A 115 37.01 -1.24 2.10
C PHE A 115 38.08 -2.07 1.35
N HIS A 116 39.32 -2.12 1.86
CA HIS A 116 40.40 -2.94 1.30
C HIS A 116 40.31 -4.45 1.58
N ASP A 117 39.55 -4.86 2.60
CA ASP A 117 39.42 -6.24 3.07
C ASP A 117 38.11 -6.89 2.61
N ILE A 118 37.30 -6.20 1.79
CA ILE A 118 36.00 -6.68 1.33
C ILE A 118 36.18 -7.56 0.11
N SER A 119 35.75 -8.82 0.22
CA SER A 119 35.78 -9.76 -0.89
C SER A 119 34.61 -9.56 -1.85
N GLY A 120 34.76 -10.01 -3.10
CA GLY A 120 33.66 -10.03 -4.07
C GLY A 120 32.47 -10.90 -3.61
N ASN A 121 32.74 -12.00 -2.91
CA ASN A 121 31.71 -12.85 -2.33
C ASN A 121 30.90 -12.11 -1.25
N GLU A 122 31.57 -11.29 -0.43
CA GLU A 122 30.88 -10.48 0.57
C GLU A 122 29.97 -9.43 -0.07
N ILE A 123 30.41 -8.78 -1.16
CA ILE A 123 29.57 -7.85 -1.93
C ILE A 123 28.36 -8.58 -2.52
N LEU A 124 28.57 -9.75 -3.09
CA LEU A 124 27.50 -10.59 -3.65
C LEU A 124 26.47 -10.97 -2.58
N MET A 125 26.93 -11.41 -1.40
CA MET A 125 26.06 -11.79 -0.28
C MET A 125 25.30 -10.59 0.31
N ARG A 126 25.93 -9.42 0.40
CA ARG A 126 25.23 -8.18 0.81
C ARG A 126 24.16 -7.78 -0.20
N ALA A 127 24.46 -7.85 -1.50
CA ALA A 127 23.51 -7.53 -2.55
C ALA A 127 22.33 -8.51 -2.57
N SER A 128 22.61 -9.81 -2.46
CA SER A 128 21.57 -10.85 -2.40
C SER A 128 20.71 -10.70 -1.14
N GLY A 129 21.30 -10.42 0.02
CA GLY A 129 20.57 -10.13 1.26
C GLY A 129 19.66 -8.90 1.13
N GLY A 130 20.15 -7.82 0.54
CA GLY A 130 19.34 -6.62 0.27
C GLY A 130 18.15 -6.89 -0.66
N ILE A 131 18.38 -7.64 -1.74
CA ILE A 131 17.31 -8.09 -2.65
C ILE A 131 16.32 -8.99 -1.92
N GLY A 132 16.82 -9.91 -1.09
CA GLY A 132 16.02 -10.79 -0.24
C GLY A 132 15.09 -10.01 0.68
N VAL A 133 15.61 -8.98 1.38
CA VAL A 133 14.78 -8.11 2.24
C VAL A 133 13.68 -7.42 1.43
N ILE A 134 13.99 -6.89 0.24
CA ILE A 134 12.98 -6.25 -0.62
C ILE A 134 11.90 -7.25 -1.03
N LEU A 135 12.29 -8.42 -1.51
CA LEU A 135 11.36 -9.47 -1.93
C LEU A 135 10.51 -9.98 -0.76
N GLY A 136 11.10 -10.20 0.41
CA GLY A 136 10.41 -10.63 1.62
C GLY A 136 9.39 -9.58 2.10
N LEU A 137 9.73 -8.30 2.05
CA LEU A 137 8.80 -7.22 2.36
C LEU A 137 7.65 -7.14 1.34
N MET A 138 7.94 -7.28 0.05
CA MET A 138 6.91 -7.28 -0.99
C MET A 138 5.96 -8.47 -0.86
N CYS A 139 6.49 -9.67 -0.62
CA CYS A 139 5.70 -10.89 -0.47
C CYS A 139 4.89 -10.91 0.82
N SER A 140 5.44 -10.41 1.93
CA SER A 140 4.68 -10.30 3.18
C SER A 140 3.57 -9.27 3.06
N GLN A 141 3.86 -8.01 2.73
CA GLN A 141 2.86 -6.95 2.64
C GLN A 141 1.80 -7.24 1.55
N GLY A 142 2.27 -7.54 0.34
CA GLY A 142 1.40 -7.84 -0.79
C GLY A 142 0.64 -9.16 -0.61
N GLY A 143 1.30 -10.19 -0.09
CA GLY A 143 0.70 -11.50 0.17
C GLY A 143 -0.39 -11.43 1.24
N PHE A 144 -0.15 -10.77 2.37
CA PHE A 144 -1.19 -10.58 3.39
C PHE A 144 -2.38 -9.79 2.87
N TYR A 145 -2.13 -8.70 2.13
CA TYR A 145 -3.19 -7.93 1.50
C TYR A 145 -4.06 -8.81 0.57
N ASN A 146 -3.42 -9.59 -0.30
CA ASN A 146 -4.11 -10.49 -1.22
C ASN A 146 -4.79 -11.65 -0.50
N LEU A 147 -4.27 -12.14 0.63
CA LEU A 147 -4.91 -13.17 1.44
C LEU A 147 -6.25 -12.68 2.02
N PHE A 148 -6.27 -11.48 2.59
CA PHE A 148 -7.53 -10.89 3.07
C PHE A 148 -8.50 -10.56 1.92
N ALA A 149 -7.98 -10.11 0.78
CA ALA A 149 -8.77 -9.89 -0.42
C ALA A 149 -9.43 -11.19 -0.91
N LEU A 150 -8.66 -12.28 -0.94
CA LEU A 150 -9.13 -13.61 -1.33
C LEU A 150 -10.22 -14.11 -0.38
N ILE A 151 -9.96 -14.13 0.93
CA ILE A 151 -10.92 -14.58 1.94
C ILE A 151 -12.21 -13.76 1.84
N SER A 152 -12.11 -12.44 1.76
CA SER A 152 -13.27 -11.55 1.65
C SER A 152 -14.06 -11.74 0.35
N ASN A 153 -13.40 -12.09 -0.75
CA ASN A 153 -14.05 -12.35 -2.03
C ASN A 153 -14.63 -13.77 -2.12
N VAL A 154 -14.03 -14.77 -1.48
CA VAL A 154 -14.62 -16.12 -1.38
C VAL A 154 -15.88 -16.09 -0.52
N LEU A 155 -15.84 -15.38 0.61
CA LEU A 155 -16.95 -15.29 1.57
C LEU A 155 -18.09 -14.34 1.16
N GLY A 156 -18.02 -13.67 0.01
CA GLY A 156 -19.08 -12.74 -0.40
C GLY A 156 -19.03 -11.36 0.27
N LEU A 157 -18.06 -11.08 1.14
CA LEU A 157 -18.04 -9.89 2.02
C LEU A 157 -17.70 -8.58 1.30
N SER A 158 -16.96 -8.67 0.20
CA SER A 158 -16.55 -7.53 -0.63
C SER A 158 -16.56 -7.87 -2.11
N ALA A 159 -16.43 -6.86 -2.96
CA ALA A 159 -16.29 -7.02 -4.40
C ALA A 159 -14.83 -6.83 -4.83
N PRO A 160 -14.40 -7.38 -5.99
CA PRO A 160 -13.03 -7.20 -6.50
C PRO A 160 -12.59 -5.74 -6.60
N LYS A 161 -13.51 -4.84 -6.96
CA LYS A 161 -13.25 -3.39 -7.05
C LYS A 161 -12.82 -2.73 -5.73
N ASP A 162 -13.16 -3.34 -4.59
CA ASP A 162 -12.82 -2.82 -3.26
C ASP A 162 -11.35 -3.14 -2.90
N TRP A 163 -10.71 -4.01 -3.69
CA TRP A 163 -9.34 -4.49 -3.49
C TRP A 163 -8.44 -4.19 -4.70
N PRO A 164 -8.19 -2.90 -5.01
CA PRO A 164 -7.29 -2.53 -6.10
C PRO A 164 -5.88 -3.09 -5.88
N PRO A 165 -5.06 -3.20 -6.94
CA PRO A 165 -3.69 -3.69 -6.81
C PRO A 165 -2.93 -2.99 -5.67
N PHE A 166 -2.17 -3.77 -4.89
CA PHE A 166 -1.40 -3.23 -3.78
C PHE A 166 -0.27 -2.31 -4.25
N TYR A 167 0.46 -2.76 -5.28
CA TYR A 167 1.54 -2.03 -5.91
C TYR A 167 1.11 -1.46 -7.27
N GLY A 168 1.63 -0.29 -7.61
CA GLY A 168 1.59 0.27 -8.95
C GLY A 168 2.68 -0.32 -9.85
N SER A 169 2.86 0.28 -11.04
CA SER A 169 3.97 -0.11 -11.93
C SER A 169 5.31 0.26 -11.29
N PRO A 170 6.28 -0.67 -11.17
CA PRO A 170 7.62 -0.35 -10.68
C PRO A 170 8.34 0.71 -11.53
N LEU A 171 8.01 0.81 -12.82
CA LEU A 171 8.59 1.81 -13.73
C LEU A 171 8.20 3.25 -13.37
N GLU A 172 7.13 3.43 -12.62
CA GLU A 172 6.67 4.74 -12.15
C GLU A 172 7.42 5.21 -10.90
N ALA A 173 8.24 4.36 -10.28
CA ALA A 173 8.98 4.65 -9.06
C ALA A 173 10.29 5.46 -9.26
N TYR A 174 10.35 6.32 -10.27
CA TYR A 174 11.58 7.09 -10.60
C TYR A 174 11.81 8.33 -9.71
N SER A 175 10.89 8.62 -8.79
CA SER A 175 11.05 9.69 -7.80
C SER A 175 10.38 9.28 -6.49
N LEU A 176 10.87 9.78 -5.35
CA LEU A 176 10.25 9.53 -4.04
C LEU A 176 8.77 9.92 -4.03
N ARG A 177 8.43 11.03 -4.69
CA ARG A 177 7.03 11.46 -4.81
C ARG A 177 6.20 10.41 -5.52
N ARG A 178 6.61 9.89 -6.68
CA ARG A 178 5.82 8.86 -7.40
C ARG A 178 5.85 7.48 -6.74
N PHE A 179 6.92 7.15 -6.02
CA PHE A 179 6.99 5.92 -5.24
C PHE A 179 5.89 5.87 -4.17
N TRP A 180 5.63 6.99 -3.50
CA TRP A 180 4.59 7.11 -2.46
C TRP A 180 3.24 7.63 -2.96
N GLY A 181 3.20 8.32 -4.11
CA GLY A 181 2.03 8.98 -4.69
C GLY A 181 2.15 10.50 -4.80
#